data_AF-A0A9D4K1Y4-F1
#
_entry.id   AF-A0A9D4K1Y4-F1
#
_cell.length_a   1.000
_cell.length_b   1.000
_cell.length_c   1.000
_cell.angle_alpha   90.00
_cell.angle_beta   90.00
_cell.angle_gamma   90.00
#
_symmetry.space_group_name_H-M   'P 1'
#
loop_
_entity.id
_entity.type
_entity.pdbx_description
1 polymer ?
#
loop_
_entity_poly.entity_id
_entity_poly.type
_entity_poly.pdbx_seq_one_letter_code
_entity_poly.pdbx_strand_id
1 'polypeptide(L)' 'MVETDVLRISKYESVEKRVRKKTVSNQQTLKIFFDQYVAGTMSMVEFLQSVGQQIRLRH' A
#
# COMPACT_ATOMS: atom_id res chain seq x y z
N MET A 1 -21.06 -40.98 1.15
CA MET A 1 -20.98 -39.83 2.08
C MET A 1 -19.63 -39.10 2.05
N VAL A 2 -18.51 -39.76 1.72
CA VAL A 2 -17.15 -39.15 1.72
C VAL A 2 -16.90 -38.14 0.58
N GLU A 3 -17.56 -38.33 -0.56
CA GLU A 3 -17.32 -37.52 -1.77
C GLU A 3 -17.73 -36.04 -1.60
N THR A 4 -18.75 -35.79 -0.78
CA THR A 4 -19.28 -34.45 -0.51
C THR A 4 -18.36 -33.64 0.39
N ASP A 5 -17.63 -34.29 1.30
CA ASP A 5 -16.72 -33.64 2.24
C ASP A 5 -15.40 -33.22 1.57
N VAL A 6 -14.88 -34.02 0.64
CA VAL A 6 -13.67 -33.69 -0.14
C VAL A 6 -13.89 -32.46 -1.02
N LEU A 7 -15.05 -32.37 -1.69
CA LEU A 7 -15.45 -31.20 -2.48
C LEU A 7 -15.57 -29.93 -1.62
N ARG A 8 -16.04 -30.08 -0.37
CA ARG A 8 -16.20 -28.97 0.57
C ARG A 8 -14.85 -28.44 1.04
N ILE A 9 -13.92 -29.33 1.40
CA ILE A 9 -12.54 -28.99 1.83
C ILE A 9 -11.78 -28.28 0.71
N SER A 10 -11.84 -28.81 -0.52
CA SER A 10 -11.21 -28.21 -1.71
C SER A 10 -11.70 -26.78 -1.97
N LYS A 11 -13.00 -26.54 -1.79
CA LYS A 11 -13.59 -25.20 -1.93
C LYS A 11 -13.09 -24.23 -0.84
N TYR A 12 -12.99 -24.67 0.41
CA TYR A 12 -12.46 -23.84 1.49
C TYR A 12 -11.00 -23.45 1.26
N GLU A 13 -10.16 -24.39 0.83
CA GLU A 13 -8.74 -24.12 0.54
C GLU A 13 -8.57 -23.12 -0.61
N SER A 14 -9.42 -23.20 -1.64
CA SER A 14 -9.45 -22.25 -2.75
C SER A 14 -9.87 -20.84 -2.34
N VAL A 15 -10.82 -20.73 -1.40
CA VAL A 15 -11.28 -19.44 -0.87
C VAL A 15 -10.21 -18.83 0.03
N GLU A 16 -9.58 -19.62 0.90
CA GLU A 16 -8.51 -19.13 1.77
C GLU A 16 -7.32 -18.59 0.97
N LYS A 17 -6.90 -19.30 -0.09
CA LYS A 17 -5.84 -18.84 -1.01
C LYS A 17 -6.23 -17.54 -1.71
N ARG A 18 -7.50 -17.38 -2.13
CA ARG A 18 -8.00 -16.14 -2.74
C ARG A 18 -8.04 -14.97 -1.75
N VAL A 19 -8.50 -15.21 -0.52
CA VAL A 19 -8.54 -14.20 0.55
C VAL A 19 -7.13 -13.76 0.90
N ARG A 20 -6.19 -14.69 1.13
CA ARG A 20 -4.77 -14.36 1.38
C ARG A 20 -4.15 -13.53 0.25
N LYS A 21 -4.37 -13.92 -1.02
CA LYS A 21 -3.87 -13.15 -2.18
C LYS A 21 -4.44 -11.73 -2.21
N LYS A 22 -5.75 -11.57 -1.94
CA LYS A 22 -6.41 -10.26 -1.91
C LYS A 22 -5.88 -9.39 -0.76
N THR A 23 -5.67 -9.96 0.42
CA THR A 23 -5.11 -9.25 1.58
C THR A 23 -3.68 -8.77 1.33
N VAL A 24 -2.82 -9.64 0.76
CA VAL A 24 -1.42 -9.28 0.44
C VAL A 24 -1.36 -8.19 -0.64
N SER A 25 -2.18 -8.29 -1.68
CA SER A 25 -2.28 -7.25 -2.71
C SER A 25 -2.73 -5.91 -2.13
N ASN A 26 -3.71 -5.91 -1.22
CA ASN A 26 -4.20 -4.68 -0.60
C ASN A 26 -3.13 -4.04 0.31
N GLN A 27 -2.36 -4.83 1.05
CA GLN A 27 -1.23 -4.35 1.84
C GLN A 27 -0.12 -3.72 0.96
N GLN A 28 0.18 -4.32 -0.19
CA GLN A 28 1.14 -3.75 -1.14
C GLN A 28 0.65 -2.42 -1.73
N THR A 29 -0.62 -2.34 -2.11
CA THR A 29 -1.21 -1.09 -2.63
C THR A 29 -1.19 0.03 -1.60
N LEU A 30 -1.56 -0.26 -0.35
CA LEU A 30 -1.46 0.72 0.75
C LEU A 30 -0.02 1.19 0.97
N LYS A 31 0.95 0.28 0.94
CA LYS A 31 2.37 0.63 1.08
C LYS A 31 2.82 1.60 -0.02
N ILE A 32 2.47 1.32 -1.28
CA ILE A 32 2.82 2.18 -2.42
C ILE A 32 2.19 3.59 -2.25
N PHE A 33 0.94 3.66 -1.81
CA PHE A 33 0.28 4.94 -1.52
C PHE A 33 1.02 5.75 -0.44
N PHE A 34 1.39 5.11 0.66
CA PHE A 34 2.13 5.78 1.74
C PHE A 34 3.51 6.24 1.27
N ASP A 35 4.26 5.39 0.55
CA ASP A 35 5.59 5.73 0.04
C ASP A 35 5.52 6.95 -0.90
N GLN A 36 4.53 7.01 -1.79
CA GLN A 36 4.32 8.15 -2.70
C GLN A 36 3.91 9.43 -1.95
N TYR A 37 3.02 9.31 -0.95
CA TYR A 37 2.61 10.45 -0.13
C TYR A 37 3.79 11.02 0.67
N VAL A 38 4.60 10.17 1.29
CA VAL A 38 5.79 10.60 2.05
C VAL A 38 6.82 11.23 1.13
N ALA A 39 7.13 10.63 -0.02
CA ALA A 39 8.06 11.21 -0.99
C ALA A 39 7.58 12.58 -1.54
N GLY A 40 6.28 12.71 -1.84
CA GLY A 40 5.70 13.96 -2.30
C GLY A 40 5.70 15.06 -1.24
N THR A 41 5.47 14.71 0.03
CA THR A 41 5.48 15.70 1.13
C THR A 41 6.90 16.14 1.49
N MET A 42 7.88 15.25 1.48
CA MET A 42 9.29 15.62 1.72
C MET A 42 9.82 16.57 0.64
N SER A 43 9.54 16.29 -0.63
CA SER A 43 9.96 17.19 -1.73
C SER A 43 9.31 18.57 -1.66
N MET A 44 8.05 18.66 -1.22
CA MET A 44 7.38 19.95 -1.00
C MET A 44 8.00 20.74 0.17
N VAL A 45 8.38 20.07 1.26
CA VAL A 45 9.05 20.72 2.40
C VAL A 45 10.41 21.28 1.99
N GLU A 46 11.20 20.51 1.24
CA GLU A 46 12.50 20.97 0.71
C GLU A 46 12.34 22.18 -0.23
N PHE A 47 11.32 22.15 -1.09
CA PHE A 47 11.00 23.27 -1.97
C PHE A 47 10.65 24.54 -1.17
N LEU A 48 9.75 24.43 -0.20
CA LEU A 48 9.34 25.56 0.65
C LEU A 48 10.51 26.12 1.47
N GLN A 49 11.38 25.25 1.97
CA GLN A 49 12.61 25.67 2.66
C GLN A 49 13.56 26.42 1.73
N SER A 50 13.76 25.92 0.51
CA SER A 50 14.59 26.59 -0.51
C SER A 50 14.05 27.96 -0.87
N VAL A 51 12.74 28.07 -1.11
CA VAL A 51 12.06 29.35 -1.38
C VAL A 51 12.19 30.31 -0.18
N GLY A 52 11.94 29.82 1.04
CA GLY A 52 12.07 30.62 2.26
C GLY A 52 13.50 31.15 2.48
N GLN A 53 14.52 30.32 2.19
CA GLN A 53 15.91 30.76 2.25
C GLN A 53 16.25 31.81 1.19
N GLN A 54 15.76 31.66 -0.05
CA GLN A 54 15.97 32.68 -1.08
C GLN A 54 15.32 34.03 -0.73
N ILE A 55 14.13 34.00 -0.13
CA ILE A 55 13.46 35.21 0.35
C ILE A 55 14.28 35.87 1.48
N ARG A 56 14.80 35.07 2.41
CA ARG A 56 15.62 35.56 3.53
C ARG A 56 16.95 36.18 3.09
N LEU A 57 17.54 35.73 1.99
CA LEU A 57 18.81 36.28 1.46
C LEU A 57 18.61 37.56 0.62
N ARG A 58 17.37 37.88 0.22
CA ARG A 58 17.03 39.09 -0.57
C ARG A 58 16.56 40.28 0.28
N HIS A 59 16.34 40.08 1.58
CA HIS A 59 15.96 41.11 2.57
C HIS A 59 17.10 41.34 3.57
#